data_AF-A0A921E4T9-F1
#
_entry.id   AF-A0A921E4T9-F1
#
_cell.length_a   1.000
_cell.length_b   1.000
_cell.length_c   1.000
_cell.angle_alpha   90.00
_cell.angle_beta   90.00
_cell.angle_gamma   90.00
#
_symmetry.space_group_name_H-M   'P 1'
#
loop_
_entity.id
_entity.type
_entity.pdbx_description
1 polymer ?
#
loop_
_entity_poly.entity_id
_entity_poly.type
_entity_poly.pdbx_seq_one_letter_code
_entity_poly.pdbx_strand_id
1 'polypeptide(L)' 'MSAIQILQNDDGLWAVTAPSLVVTGLTKETAETLAALFLKLRDGSHPSPA' A
#
# COMPACT_ATOMS: atom_id res chain seq x y z
N MET A 1 -4.61 4.81 13.77
CA MET A 1 -4.37 3.56 13.02
C MET A 1 -4.76 3.80 11.58
N SER A 2 -3.81 4.08 10.70
CA SER A 2 -4.09 4.17 9.27
C SER A 2 -3.96 2.76 8.68
N ALA A 3 -5.07 2.08 8.46
CA ALA A 3 -5.07 0.75 7.85
C ALA A 3 -4.86 0.89 6.34
N ILE A 4 -3.83 0.22 5.82
CA ILE A 4 -3.72 -0.02 4.38
C ILE A 4 -4.61 -1.22 4.08
N GLN A 5 -5.41 -1.14 3.02
CA GLN A 5 -6.23 -2.27 2.57
C GLN A 5 -5.81 -2.68 1.17
N ILE A 6 -5.81 -3.99 0.94
CA ILE A 6 -5.64 -4.60 -0.37
C ILE A 6 -6.98 -5.23 -0.73
N LEU A 7 -7.55 -4.85 -1.86
CA LEU A 7 -8.88 -5.25 -2.31
C LEU A 7 -8.78 -5.79 -3.73
N GLN A 8 -9.60 -6.79 -4.08
CA GLN A 8 -9.77 -7.24 -5.46
C GLN A 8 -11.17 -6.84 -5.93
N ASN A 9 -11.30 -6.36 -7.17
CA ASN A 9 -12.60 -6.06 -7.77
C ASN A 9 -13.17 -7.28 -8.53
N ASP A 10 -14.39 -7.14 -9.04
CA ASP A 10 -15.08 -8.21 -9.79
C ASP A 10 -14.38 -8.58 -11.11
N ASP A 11 -13.58 -7.66 -11.67
CA ASP A 11 -12.77 -7.90 -12.87
C ASP A 11 -11.45 -8.65 -12.57
N GLY A 12 -11.20 -9.00 -11.31
CA GLY A 12 -9.99 -9.68 -10.87
C GLY A 12 -8.77 -8.76 -10.68
N LEU A 13 -8.93 -7.45 -10.86
CA LEU A 13 -7.88 -6.44 -10.63
C LEU A 13 -7.77 -6.08 -9.16
N TRP A 14 -6.56 -5.77 -8.73
CA TRP A 14 -6.25 -5.43 -7.35
C TRP A 14 -6.11 -3.93 -7.14
N ALA A 15 -6.42 -3.48 -5.92
CA ALA A 15 -6.31 -2.11 -5.49
C ALA A 15 -5.68 -2.02 -4.10
N VAL A 16 -4.91 -0.96 -3.86
CA VAL A 16 -4.35 -0.59 -2.57
C VAL A 16 -4.96 0.73 -2.12
N THR A 17 -5.56 0.76 -0.94
CA THR A 17 -6.15 1.96 -0.34
C THR A 17 -5.49 2.29 0.99
N ALA A 18 -5.26 3.59 1.21
CA ALA A 18 -4.81 4.17 2.46
C ALA A 18 -5.45 5.57 2.59
N PRO A 19 -5.42 6.22 3.78
CA PRO A 19 -6.13 7.50 4.01
C PRO A 19 -5.82 8.65 3.04
N SER A 20 -4.74 8.58 2.25
CA SER A 20 -4.39 9.58 1.23
C SER A 20 -3.86 8.96 -0.06
N LEU A 21 -4.09 7.67 -0.28
CA LEU A 21 -3.60 6.95 -1.45
C LEU A 21 -4.64 5.93 -1.91
N VAL A 22 -4.98 5.97 -3.19
CA VAL A 22 -5.77 4.93 -3.85
C VAL A 22 -5.07 4.59 -5.16
N VAL A 23 -4.68 3.32 -5.31
CA VAL A 23 -4.07 2.81 -6.55
C VAL A 23 -4.86 1.58 -6.98
N THR A 24 -5.30 1.55 -8.22
CA THR A 24 -6.18 0.51 -8.78
C THR A 24 -5.57 -0.11 -10.04
N GLY A 25 -6.12 -1.23 -10.52
CA GLY A 25 -5.66 -1.87 -11.75
C GLY A 25 -4.35 -2.63 -11.60
N LEU A 26 -4.02 -3.03 -10.37
CA LEU A 26 -2.80 -3.74 -10.06
C LEU A 26 -2.98 -5.25 -10.26
N THR A 27 -1.88 -5.95 -10.49
CA THR A 27 -1.81 -7.38 -10.22
C THR A 27 -1.72 -7.60 -8.70
N LYS A 28 -2.04 -8.82 -8.25
CA LYS A 28 -1.94 -9.19 -6.83
C LYS A 28 -0.55 -8.92 -6.26
N GLU A 29 0.48 -9.38 -6.95
CA GLU A 29 1.89 -9.22 -6.55
C GLU A 29 2.28 -7.74 -6.42
N THR A 30 1.87 -6.91 -7.38
CA THR A 30 2.15 -5.47 -7.33
C THR A 30 1.41 -4.78 -6.19
N ALA A 31 0.16 -5.15 -5.91
CA ALA A 31 -0.60 -4.61 -4.79
C ALA A 31 0.02 -4.96 -3.43
N GLU A 32 0.45 -6.21 -3.24
CA GLU A 32 1.14 -6.67 -2.03
C GLU A 32 2.49 -5.95 -1.85
N THR A 33 3.26 -5.81 -2.93
CA THR A 33 4.56 -5.10 -2.92
C THR A 33 4.37 -3.62 -2.57
N LEU A 34 3.39 -2.95 -3.19
CA LEU A 34 3.10 -1.53 -2.92
C LEU A 34 2.66 -1.32 -1.47
N ALA A 35 1.77 -2.16 -0.95
CA ALA A 35 1.35 -2.07 0.44
C ALA A 35 2.54 -2.26 1.40
N ALA A 36 3.42 -3.23 1.15
CA ALA A 36 4.61 -3.46 1.97
C ALA A 36 5.59 -2.28 1.92
N LEU A 37 5.81 -1.67 0.75
CA LEU A 37 6.66 -0.48 0.61
C LEU A 37 6.05 0.75 1.29
N PHE A 38 4.73 0.94 1.16
CA PHE A 38 4.03 2.04 1.81
C PHE A 38 4.06 1.91 3.34
N LEU A 39 3.94 0.69 3.88
CA LEU A 39 4.18 0.42 5.31
C LEU A 39 5.60 0.80 5.70
N LYS A 40 6.61 0.35 4.96
CA LYS A 40 8.02 0.68 5.25
C LYS A 40 8.32 2.17 5.21
N LEU A 41 7.70 2.93 4.30
CA LEU A 41 7.85 4.38 4.21
C LEU A 41 7.15 5.08 5.38
N ARG A 42 5.94 4.64 5.73
CA ARG A 42 5.16 5.19 6.85
C ARG A 42 5.80 4.88 8.21
N ASP A 43 6.24 3.65 8.39
CA ASP A 43 6.91 3.14 9.59
C ASP A 43 8.42 3.48 9.55
N GLY A 44 8.85 4.16 8.48
CA GLY A 44 10.15 4.75 8.28
C GLY A 44 10.42 5.80 9.34
N SER A 45 10.91 5.31 10.47
CA SER A 45 11.91 5.94 11.32
C SER A 45 12.74 6.92 10.48
N HIS A 46 12.53 8.20 10.72
CA HIS A 46 13.51 9.22 10.36
C HIS A 46 14.84 8.72 10.94
N PRO A 47 15.90 8.45 10.16
CA PRO A 47 17.21 8.33 10.77
C PRO A 47 17.46 9.68 11.44
N SER A 48 17.44 9.75 12.77
CA SER A 48 17.92 10.95 13.46
C SER A 48 19.32 11.22 12.93
N PRO A 49 19.61 12.41 12.37
CA PRO A 49 20.99 12.76 12.11
C PRO A 49 21.70 12.75 13.47
N ALA A 50 22.73 11.91 13.58
CA ALA A 50 23.63 11.88 14.73
C ALA A 50 24.49 13.15 14.78
#